data_AF-A0A5C5PVD1-F1
#
_entry.id   AF-A0A5C5PVD1-F1
#
_cell.length_a   1.000
_cell.length_b   1.000
_cell.length_c   1.000
_cell.angle_alpha   90.00
_cell.angle_beta   90.00
_cell.angle_gamma   90.00
#
_symmetry.space_group_name_H-M   'P 1'
#
loop_
_entity.id
_entity.type
_entity.pdbx_description
1 polymer ?
#
loop_
_entity_poly.entity_id
_entity_poly.type
_entity_poly.pdbx_seq_one_letter_code
_entity_poly.pdbx_strand_id
1 'polypeptide(L)'
;MIRSLRVRLMLAATLLAVLFMLALLPAMQGAFSLALKDAIEQRLASDVTTLISAARVEKNQLKMPALLPDEQFNLPDSRLLGYIYDREGHLVWRSRATQEENINYTPRYDGRGNEFASIREDNGEEFFVYDVEVKLLGGKSAAFSFVALQPMREYNMTLAGLRENLYLGFGAALIVLLALLWIGLTWGLRALRRLSQELDQIESGERESLSEQHPRELLRLTGSLNRLLQSEREQRARYRDSLDDLAHSLKTPLAVLQGVSESMAQRPRDRDQAWVLQTQIERMNQQISYQLQRASLRKSGLVRHQVELLPVVKSLCDTLEKVYRDKQVKVSYDIPELSHVPIEQNALLELLGNLLENAYRLCLCQVRISLHQNAHGVEICVEDDGPGVPPDQRARILQRGERLDRQHAGQGIGLAVVKDIIESYDAQLTLDDSTLGGAAFRIHFPAAN
;
A
#
# COMPACT_ATOMS: atom_id res chain seq x y z
N MET A 1 15.01 9.41 -3.69
CA MET A 1 13.58 9.74 -3.88
C MET A 1 12.72 8.71 -3.14
N ILE A 2 11.92 9.15 -2.16
CA ILE A 2 11.01 8.26 -1.42
C ILE A 2 9.91 7.76 -2.38
N ARG A 3 9.85 6.45 -2.65
CA ARG A 3 8.90 5.86 -3.63
C ARG A 3 7.49 5.62 -3.08
N SER A 4 7.31 5.58 -1.75
CA SER A 4 6.01 5.28 -1.14
C SER A 4 5.14 6.54 -1.01
N LEU A 5 3.94 6.54 -1.62
CA LEU A 5 2.92 7.58 -1.45
C LEU A 5 2.57 7.79 0.03
N ARG A 6 2.50 6.70 0.80
CA ARG A 6 2.23 6.72 2.25
C ARG A 6 3.25 7.59 2.99
N VAL A 7 4.54 7.38 2.71
CA VAL A 7 5.62 8.10 3.39
C VAL A 7 5.62 9.57 2.99
N ARG A 8 5.34 9.89 1.73
CA ARG A 8 5.24 11.29 1.28
C ARG A 8 4.10 12.04 1.96
N LEU A 9 2.90 11.46 1.99
CA LEU A 9 1.74 12.05 2.66
C LEU A 9 2.01 12.22 4.16
N MET A 10 2.63 11.21 4.79
CA MET A 10 3.03 11.27 6.19
C MET A 10 4.00 12.41 6.49
N LEU A 11 5.08 12.52 5.70
CA LEU A 11 6.07 13.57 5.89
C LEU A 11 5.45 14.95 5.67
N ALA A 12 4.61 15.12 4.64
CA ALA A 12 3.94 16.39 4.38
C ALA A 12 2.99 16.78 5.53
N ALA A 13 2.16 15.86 6.01
CA ALA A 13 1.24 16.12 7.12
C ALA A 13 1.98 16.39 8.43
N THR A 14 3.04 15.62 8.72
CA THR A 14 3.89 15.82 9.90
C THR A 14 4.58 17.17 9.85
N LEU A 15 5.17 17.52 8.70
CA LEU A 15 5.83 18.81 8.51
C LEU A 15 4.86 19.97 8.71
N LEU A 16 3.65 19.88 8.14
CA LEU A 16 2.61 20.90 8.29
C LEU A 16 2.18 21.04 9.76
N ALA A 17 1.94 19.93 10.46
CA ALA A 17 1.56 19.93 11.86
C ALA A 17 2.66 20.54 12.75
N VAL A 18 3.93 20.18 12.50
CA VAL A 18 5.07 20.74 13.24
C VAL A 18 5.23 22.24 12.96
N LEU A 19 5.13 22.67 11.70
CA LEU A 19 5.19 24.10 11.34
C LEU A 19 4.06 24.91 11.99
N PHE A 20 2.83 24.36 11.99
CA PHE A 20 1.70 24.99 12.65
C PHE A 20 1.93 25.13 14.16
N MET A 21 2.40 24.08 14.83
CA MET A 21 2.72 24.13 16.26
C MET A 21 3.86 25.11 16.57
N LEU A 22 4.91 25.14 15.74
CA LEU A 22 6.04 26.07 15.88
C LEU A 22 5.62 27.53 15.69
N ALA A 23 4.60 27.81 14.88
CA ALA A 23 4.06 29.16 14.72
C ALA A 23 3.09 29.55 15.84
N LEU A 24 2.23 28.62 16.28
CA LEU A 24 1.18 28.89 17.27
C LEU A 24 1.76 29.09 18.68
N LEU A 25 2.76 28.30 19.06
CA LEU A 25 3.36 28.35 20.39
C LEU A 25 3.94 29.72 20.77
N PRO A 26 4.82 30.37 19.99
CA PRO A 26 5.33 31.71 20.32
C PRO A 26 4.23 32.78 20.29
N ALA A 27 3.24 32.65 19.39
CA ALA A 27 2.10 33.57 19.36
C ALA A 27 1.30 33.51 20.67
N MET A 28 1.04 32.29 21.18
CA MET A 28 0.30 32.10 22.42
C MET A 28 1.11 32.56 23.64
N GLN A 29 2.42 32.28 23.68
CA GLN A 29 3.32 32.79 24.72
C GLN A 29 3.38 34.32 24.74
N GLY A 30 3.43 34.95 23.56
CA GLY A 30 3.42 36.41 23.42
C GLY A 30 2.10 37.02 23.91
N ALA A 31 0.97 36.46 23.47
CA ALA A 31 -0.35 36.92 23.90
C ALA A 31 -0.55 36.81 25.43
N PHE A 32 -0.10 35.71 26.03
CA PHE A 32 -0.16 35.53 27.47
C PHE A 32 0.76 36.50 28.23
N SER A 33 1.97 36.74 27.72
CA SER A 33 2.92 37.70 28.29
C SER A 33 2.35 39.12 28.28
N LEU A 34 1.72 39.54 27.18
CA LEU A 34 1.01 40.82 27.06
C LEU A 34 -0.14 40.90 28.08
N ALA A 35 -1.01 39.88 28.13
CA ALA A 35 -2.13 39.85 29.06
C ALA A 35 -1.70 39.90 30.53
N LEU A 36 -0.62 39.19 30.89
CA LEU A 36 -0.10 39.20 32.26
C LEU A 36 0.53 40.55 32.61
N LYS A 37 1.22 41.20 31.66
CA LYS A 37 1.78 42.54 31.86
C LYS A 37 0.67 43.58 32.07
N ASP A 38 -0.37 43.57 31.25
CA ASP A 38 -1.55 44.45 31.41
C ASP A 38 -2.24 44.21 32.75
N ALA A 39 -2.37 42.96 33.18
CA ALA A 39 -2.97 42.62 34.48
C ALA A 39 -2.14 43.16 35.66
N ILE A 40 -0.81 43.09 35.57
CA ILE A 40 0.09 43.67 36.58
C ILE A 40 -0.05 45.20 36.59
N GLU A 41 -0.07 45.84 35.42
CA GLU A 41 -0.24 47.31 35.32
C GLU A 41 -1.55 47.77 35.95
N GLN A 42 -2.67 47.12 35.63
CA GLN A 42 -3.99 47.46 36.20
C GLN A 42 -4.03 47.23 37.71
N ARG A 43 -3.39 46.16 38.20
CA ARG A 43 -3.30 45.87 39.62
C ARG A 43 -2.50 46.95 40.36
N LEU A 44 -1.30 47.28 39.88
CA LEU A 44 -0.47 48.32 40.49
C LEU A 44 -1.16 49.70 40.43
N ALA A 45 -1.90 50.01 39.37
CA ALA A 45 -2.70 51.22 39.27
C ALA A 45 -3.78 51.29 40.37
N SER A 46 -4.46 50.17 40.64
CA SER A 46 -5.43 50.06 41.73
C SER A 46 -4.77 50.22 43.11
N ASP A 47 -3.59 49.61 43.29
CA ASP A 47 -2.83 49.66 44.54
C ASP A 47 -2.35 51.11 44.83
N VAL A 48 -1.84 51.82 43.82
CA VAL A 48 -1.48 53.24 43.92
C VAL A 48 -2.71 54.12 44.21
N THR A 49 -3.85 53.86 43.56
CA THR A 49 -5.10 54.59 43.83
C THR A 49 -5.55 54.44 45.29
N THR A 50 -5.31 53.27 45.89
CA THR A 50 -5.58 53.00 47.30
C THR A 50 -4.63 53.81 48.21
N LEU A 51 -3.34 53.90 47.87
CA LEU A 51 -2.38 54.75 48.58
C LEU A 51 -2.78 56.24 48.51
N ILE A 52 -3.16 56.73 47.32
CA ILE A 52 -3.62 58.12 47.12
C ILE A 52 -4.87 58.40 47.98
N SER A 53 -5.82 57.47 48.02
CA SER A 53 -7.07 57.63 48.78
C SER A 53 -6.86 57.65 50.29
N ALA A 54 -5.83 56.94 50.78
CA ALA A 54 -5.45 56.91 52.19
C ALA A 54 -4.63 58.14 52.63
N ALA A 55 -3.97 58.83 51.70
CA ALA A 55 -3.12 59.98 51.98
C ALA A 55 -3.90 61.22 52.42
N ARG A 56 -3.42 61.90 53.47
CA ARG A 56 -3.95 63.19 53.94
C ARG A 56 -2.82 64.20 54.06
N VAL A 57 -3.10 65.46 53.75
CA VAL A 57 -2.15 66.57 53.95
C VAL A 57 -2.63 67.39 55.15
N GLU A 58 -1.89 67.35 56.26
CA GLU A 58 -2.12 68.15 57.45
C GLU A 58 -0.92 69.09 57.65
N LYS A 59 -1.15 70.41 57.84
CA LYS A 59 -0.08 71.40 58.05
C LYS A 59 1.04 71.36 56.99
N ASN A 60 0.69 71.12 55.72
CA ASN A 60 1.62 71.04 54.59
C ASN A 60 2.63 69.87 54.68
N GLN A 61 2.33 68.85 55.49
CA GLN A 61 3.08 67.58 55.55
C GLN A 61 2.15 66.41 55.19
N LEU A 62 2.69 65.43 54.46
CA LEU A 62 2.00 64.19 54.14
C LEU A 62 1.85 63.34 55.41
N LYS A 63 0.64 62.89 55.70
CA LYS A 63 0.34 62.01 56.82
C LYS A 63 -0.41 60.78 56.31
N MET A 64 0.21 59.62 56.48
CA MET A 64 -0.38 58.32 56.15
C MET A 64 -0.97 57.68 57.42
N PRO A 65 -2.07 56.92 57.32
CA PRO A 65 -2.60 56.16 58.44
C PRO A 65 -1.63 55.06 58.88
N ALA A 66 -1.68 54.67 60.16
CA ALA A 66 -0.80 53.64 60.71
C ALA A 66 -1.02 52.24 60.12
N LEU A 67 -2.24 52.00 59.62
CA LEU A 67 -2.67 50.79 58.90
C LEU A 67 -3.36 51.25 57.62
N LEU A 68 -2.88 50.75 56.49
CA LEU A 68 -3.51 50.98 55.20
C LEU A 68 -4.72 50.06 55.01
N PRO A 69 -5.74 50.47 54.22
CA PRO A 69 -6.90 49.63 53.92
C PRO A 69 -6.54 48.30 53.22
N ASP A 70 -5.47 48.32 52.41
CA ASP A 70 -4.90 47.10 51.82
C ASP A 70 -3.86 46.50 52.76
N GLU A 71 -4.11 45.26 53.20
CA GLU A 71 -3.24 44.50 54.10
C GLU A 71 -1.86 44.24 53.49
N GLN A 72 -1.74 44.20 52.15
CA GLN A 72 -0.47 43.95 51.48
C GLN A 72 0.58 45.02 51.81
N PHE A 73 0.22 46.29 52.00
CA PHE A 73 1.21 47.30 52.37
C PHE A 73 1.62 47.27 53.86
N ASN A 74 0.87 46.53 54.69
CA ASN A 74 1.07 46.47 56.14
C ASN A 74 1.93 45.25 56.57
N LEU A 75 1.98 44.20 55.75
CA LEU A 75 2.71 42.97 56.03
C LEU A 75 4.21 43.12 55.68
N PRO A 76 5.15 42.79 56.58
CA PRO A 76 6.59 42.92 56.33
C PRO A 76 7.10 42.04 55.17
N ASP A 77 6.46 40.89 54.97
CA ASP A 77 6.83 39.89 53.96
C ASP A 77 6.00 40.03 52.66
N SER A 78 5.34 41.18 52.50
CA SER A 78 4.55 41.46 51.32
C SER A 78 5.44 41.84 50.15
N ARG A 79 5.11 41.29 48.99
CA ARG A 79 5.86 41.45 47.75
C ARG A 79 5.45 42.72 46.98
N LEU A 80 4.64 43.58 47.60
CA LEU A 80 4.17 44.85 47.06
C LEU A 80 4.77 45.99 47.88
N LEU A 81 5.53 46.83 47.19
CA LEU A 81 6.35 47.86 47.80
C LEU A 81 5.77 49.23 47.45
N GLY A 82 5.46 50.02 48.47
CA GLY A 82 4.85 51.33 48.30
C GLY A 82 5.80 52.43 48.74
N TYR A 83 6.03 53.41 47.88
CA TYR A 83 6.85 54.59 48.18
C TYR A 83 6.08 55.85 47.79
N ILE A 84 6.30 56.92 48.55
CA ILE A 84 5.78 58.24 48.22
C ILE A 84 6.95 59.22 48.26
N TYR A 85 7.09 60.00 47.20
CA TYR A 85 8.13 60.99 47.03
C TYR A 85 7.53 62.40 46.94
N ASP A 86 8.28 63.41 47.40
CA ASP A 86 7.96 64.81 47.13
C ASP A 86 8.35 65.22 45.69
N ARG A 87 8.08 66.48 45.33
CA ARG A 87 8.37 67.03 44.00
C ARG A 87 9.87 67.06 43.71
N GLU A 88 10.69 67.22 44.74
CA GLU A 88 12.14 67.26 44.66
C GLU A 88 12.76 65.85 44.58
N GLY A 89 11.95 64.79 44.66
CA GLY A 89 12.38 63.39 44.58
C GLY A 89 12.83 62.81 45.91
N HIS A 90 12.61 63.49 47.04
CA HIS A 90 12.91 62.96 48.36
C HIS A 90 11.81 62.01 48.83
N LEU A 91 12.22 60.89 49.40
CA LEU A 91 11.31 59.91 49.97
C LEU A 91 10.62 60.49 51.22
N VAL A 92 9.29 60.63 51.18
CA VAL A 92 8.47 61.14 52.29
C VAL A 92 7.76 60.04 53.07
N TRP A 93 7.48 58.90 52.42
CA TRP A 93 6.87 57.75 53.07
C TRP A 93 7.22 56.45 52.34
N ARG A 94 7.29 55.34 53.09
CA ARG A 94 7.47 53.99 52.55
C ARG A 94 6.61 52.98 53.32
N SER A 95 6.14 51.93 52.65
CA SER A 95 5.29 50.90 53.25
C SER A 95 6.08 50.03 54.25
N ARG A 96 5.39 49.33 55.16
CA ARG A 96 6.09 48.47 56.14
C ARG A 96 6.80 47.29 55.47
N ALA A 97 6.28 46.85 54.33
CA ALA A 97 6.89 45.84 53.46
C ALA A 97 8.28 46.25 52.93
N THR A 98 8.62 47.54 52.92
CA THR A 98 9.89 48.07 52.36
C THR A 98 11.00 48.27 53.39
N GLN A 99 10.83 47.81 54.63
CA GLN A 99 11.81 48.10 55.69
C GLN A 99 13.18 47.45 55.45
N GLU A 100 13.25 46.40 54.63
CA GLU A 100 14.49 45.67 54.29
C GLU A 100 15.03 45.99 52.89
N GLU A 101 14.26 46.65 52.02
CA GLU A 101 14.63 46.94 50.63
C GLU A 101 14.83 48.45 50.38
N ASN A 102 16.03 48.82 49.90
CA ASN A 102 16.37 50.20 49.54
C ASN A 102 16.47 50.32 48.02
N ILE A 103 15.35 50.69 47.38
CA ILE A 103 15.22 50.75 45.92
C ILE A 103 15.76 52.08 45.40
N ASN A 104 16.63 52.03 44.40
CA ASN A 104 17.20 53.19 43.73
C ASN A 104 16.29 53.68 42.59
N TYR A 105 15.06 54.07 42.94
CA TYR A 105 14.11 54.68 42.02
C TYR A 105 14.01 56.19 42.28
N THR A 106 14.18 56.99 41.22
CA THR A 106 13.91 58.44 41.28
C THR A 106 12.70 58.74 40.40
N PRO A 107 11.58 59.19 40.98
CA PRO A 107 10.40 59.54 40.21
C PRO A 107 10.69 60.75 39.32
N ARG A 108 10.08 60.78 38.13
CA ARG A 108 10.20 61.91 37.21
C ARG A 108 8.90 62.68 37.19
N TYR A 109 8.94 63.90 37.71
CA TYR A 109 7.80 64.81 37.66
C TYR A 109 7.72 65.48 36.27
N ASP A 110 7.16 64.77 35.29
CA ASP A 110 7.08 65.21 33.88
C ASP A 110 5.68 65.73 33.48
N GLY A 111 4.70 65.62 34.39
CA GLY A 111 3.35 66.11 34.18
C GLY A 111 2.47 65.21 33.29
N ARG A 112 2.91 64.00 32.95
CA ARG A 112 2.13 63.02 32.16
C ARG A 112 1.12 62.20 32.97
N GLY A 113 1.10 62.37 34.30
CA GLY A 113 0.07 61.84 35.19
C GLY A 113 0.38 60.46 35.74
N ASN A 114 0.68 59.47 34.89
CA ASN A 114 1.11 58.14 35.32
C ASN A 114 2.16 57.52 34.38
N GLU A 115 2.99 56.62 34.90
CA GLU A 115 4.01 55.88 34.15
C GLU A 115 4.06 54.42 34.62
N PHE A 116 4.02 53.47 33.68
CA PHE A 116 4.30 52.07 33.92
C PHE A 116 5.63 51.66 33.27
N ALA A 117 6.61 51.32 34.09
CA ALA A 117 7.98 51.04 33.66
C ALA A 117 8.54 49.77 34.31
N SER A 118 9.65 49.29 33.77
CA SER A 118 10.48 48.25 34.40
C SER A 118 11.81 48.85 34.79
N ILE A 119 12.22 48.68 36.04
CA ILE A 119 13.52 49.13 36.53
C ILE A 119 14.39 47.92 36.89
N ARG A 120 15.71 48.12 36.87
CA ARG A 120 16.68 47.13 37.32
C ARG A 120 17.55 47.77 38.40
N GLU A 121 17.57 47.14 39.57
CA GLU A 121 18.35 47.55 40.72
C GLU A 121 19.82 47.09 40.60
N ASP A 122 20.70 47.70 41.38
CA ASP A 122 22.14 47.40 41.39
C ASP A 122 22.44 45.96 41.84
N ASN A 123 21.53 45.35 42.63
CA ASN A 123 21.58 43.94 43.02
C ASN A 123 21.21 42.97 41.86
N GLY A 124 20.81 43.51 40.71
CA GLY A 124 20.39 42.75 39.53
C GLY A 124 18.91 42.35 39.52
N GLU A 125 18.14 42.71 40.54
CA GLU A 125 16.70 42.46 40.58
C GLU A 125 15.94 43.44 39.71
N GLU A 126 14.88 42.95 39.07
CA GLU A 126 14.02 43.74 38.20
C GLU A 126 12.66 43.92 38.85
N PHE A 127 12.11 45.13 38.74
CA PHE A 127 10.81 45.48 39.29
C PHE A 127 9.93 46.12 38.22
N PHE A 128 8.64 45.80 38.26
CA PHE A 128 7.63 46.61 37.63
C PHE A 128 7.29 47.78 38.53
N VAL A 129 7.20 48.98 37.96
CA VAL A 129 6.96 50.24 38.65
C VAL A 129 5.75 50.89 38.05
N TYR A 130 4.79 51.27 38.90
CA TYR A 130 3.69 52.14 38.53
C TYR A 130 3.79 53.43 39.34
N ASP A 131 4.10 54.54 38.69
CA ASP A 131 4.24 55.87 39.28
C ASP A 131 3.04 56.73 38.88
N VAL A 132 2.41 57.40 39.85
CA VAL A 132 1.33 58.36 39.63
C VAL A 132 1.63 59.68 40.33
N GLU A 133 1.61 60.76 39.56
CA GLU A 133 1.77 62.11 40.06
C GLU A 133 0.43 62.71 40.51
N VAL A 134 0.32 63.11 41.77
CA VAL A 134 -0.91 63.71 42.31
C VAL A 134 -0.64 65.02 43.03
N LYS A 135 -1.50 66.01 42.78
CA LYS A 135 -1.58 67.25 43.56
C LYS A 135 -2.70 67.10 44.58
N LEU A 136 -2.36 66.93 45.85
CA LEU A 136 -3.36 66.82 46.92
C LEU A 136 -3.99 68.18 47.24
N LEU A 137 -5.31 68.21 47.35
CA LEU A 137 -6.09 69.41 47.72
C LEU A 137 -5.79 69.79 49.18
N GLY A 138 -5.31 71.02 49.42
CA GLY A 138 -5.07 71.56 50.76
C GLY A 138 -3.65 72.05 51.05
N GLY A 139 -2.66 71.73 50.20
CA GLY A 139 -1.31 72.30 50.24
C GLY A 139 -1.09 73.27 49.07
N LYS A 140 -0.51 74.44 49.29
CA LYS A 140 -0.38 75.48 48.25
C LYS A 140 0.54 75.11 47.08
N SER A 141 1.28 73.99 47.14
CA SER A 141 2.13 73.48 46.04
C SER A 141 2.62 72.03 46.22
N ALA A 142 2.01 71.22 47.09
CA ALA A 142 2.53 69.88 47.40
C ALA A 142 2.11 68.87 46.32
N ALA A 143 2.99 68.63 45.36
CA ALA A 143 2.90 67.52 44.42
C ALA A 143 3.65 66.31 45.02
N PHE A 144 3.01 65.15 44.99
CA PHE A 144 3.60 63.89 45.44
C PHE A 144 3.54 62.87 44.32
N SER A 145 4.57 62.04 44.22
CA SER A 145 4.60 60.85 43.37
C SER A 145 4.29 59.64 44.25
N PHE A 146 3.26 58.88 43.87
CA PHE A 146 2.88 57.64 44.52
C PHE A 146 3.34 56.48 43.65
N VAL A 147 4.22 55.65 44.20
CA VAL A 147 4.90 54.59 43.46
C VAL A 147 4.57 53.24 44.10
N ALA A 148 4.07 52.31 43.29
CA ALA A 148 3.97 50.90 43.66
C ALA A 148 4.96 50.08 42.83
N LEU A 149 5.71 49.21 43.50
CA LEU A 149 6.66 48.30 42.87
C LEU A 149 6.31 46.85 43.17
N GLN A 150 6.52 45.99 42.17
CA GLN A 150 6.39 44.55 42.29
C GLN A 150 7.61 43.86 41.63
N PRO A 151 8.25 42.88 42.30
CA PRO A 151 9.36 42.13 41.71
C PRO A 151 8.96 41.37 40.44
N MET A 152 9.72 41.55 39.36
CA MET A 152 9.53 40.86 38.08
C MET A 152 9.88 39.36 38.18
N ARG A 153 10.54 38.93 39.26
CA ARG A 153 10.78 37.50 39.56
C ARG A 153 9.48 36.70 39.60
N GLU A 154 8.41 37.26 40.15
CA GLU A 154 7.10 36.59 40.21
C GLU A 154 6.49 36.40 38.83
N TYR A 155 6.54 37.44 38.01
CA TYR A 155 6.13 37.40 36.61
C TYR A 155 6.93 36.34 35.84
N ASN A 156 8.26 36.34 35.99
CA ASN A 156 9.14 35.38 35.33
C ASN A 156 8.89 33.94 35.81
N MET A 157 8.66 33.71 37.10
CA MET A 157 8.31 32.39 37.64
C MET A 157 6.96 31.89 37.11
N THR A 158 5.95 32.76 37.09
CA THR A 158 4.61 32.43 36.56
C THR A 158 4.68 32.11 35.07
N LEU A 159 5.41 32.92 34.30
CA LEU A 159 5.63 32.66 32.87
C LEU A 159 6.43 31.38 32.63
N ALA A 160 7.45 31.09 33.44
CA ALA A 160 8.25 29.88 33.28
C ALA A 160 7.40 28.62 33.49
N GLY A 161 6.61 28.57 34.57
CA GLY A 161 5.70 27.46 34.84
C GLY A 161 4.62 27.30 33.76
N LEU A 162 4.08 28.42 33.26
CA LEU A 162 3.15 28.37 32.14
C LEU A 162 3.83 27.85 30.87
N ARG A 163 5.01 28.33 30.51
CA ARG A 163 5.76 27.87 29.34
C ARG A 163 5.99 26.35 29.40
N GLU A 164 6.41 25.82 30.55
CA GLU A 164 6.58 24.39 30.76
C GLU A 164 5.27 23.61 30.49
N ASN A 165 4.16 24.06 31.08
CA ASN A 165 2.84 23.47 30.83
C ASN A 165 2.42 23.56 29.36
N LEU A 166 2.74 24.66 28.67
CA LEU A 166 2.49 24.81 27.24
C LEU A 166 3.32 23.83 26.41
N TYR A 167 4.61 23.68 26.69
CA TYR A 167 5.46 22.73 25.98
C TYR A 167 4.97 21.28 26.17
N LEU A 168 4.60 20.90 27.40
CA LEU A 168 4.05 19.58 27.69
C LEU A 168 2.70 19.36 26.99
N GLY A 169 1.79 20.32 27.09
CA GLY A 169 0.46 20.24 26.48
C GLY A 169 0.52 20.18 24.95
N PHE A 170 1.30 21.06 24.32
CA PHE A 170 1.49 21.06 22.87
C PHE A 170 2.25 19.82 22.39
N GLY A 171 3.26 19.36 23.14
CA GLY A 171 3.98 18.12 22.83
C GLY A 171 3.06 16.91 22.85
N ALA A 172 2.25 16.77 23.91
CA ALA A 172 1.25 15.70 24.01
C ALA A 172 0.21 15.78 22.88
N ALA A 173 -0.33 16.98 22.62
CA ALA A 173 -1.28 17.20 21.54
C ALA A 173 -0.70 16.86 20.15
N LEU A 174 0.57 17.19 19.91
CA LEU A 174 1.27 16.84 18.67
C LEU A 174 1.40 15.32 18.52
N ILE A 175 1.79 14.61 19.58
CA ILE A 175 1.90 13.14 19.56
C ILE A 175 0.55 12.51 19.25
N VAL A 176 -0.52 12.96 19.91
CA VAL A 176 -1.89 12.46 19.67
C VAL A 176 -2.32 12.74 18.23
N LEU A 177 -2.08 13.95 17.72
CA LEU A 177 -2.40 14.32 16.34
C LEU A 177 -1.66 13.44 15.33
N LEU A 178 -0.36 13.21 15.52
CA LEU A 178 0.45 12.35 14.65
C LEU A 178 -0.03 10.89 14.70
N ALA A 179 -0.40 10.39 15.88
CA ALA A 179 -0.97 9.05 16.02
C ALA A 179 -2.31 8.91 15.28
N LEU A 180 -3.21 9.89 15.41
CA LEU A 180 -4.49 9.92 14.70
C LEU A 180 -4.29 9.99 13.18
N LEU A 181 -3.38 10.85 12.70
CA LEU A 181 -3.03 10.92 11.28
C LEU A 181 -2.48 9.58 10.77
N TRP A 182 -1.67 8.89 11.58
CA TRP A 182 -1.15 7.56 11.25
C TRP A 182 -2.23 6.49 11.16
N ILE A 183 -3.14 6.45 12.12
CA ILE A 183 -4.27 5.52 12.10
C ILE A 183 -5.18 5.81 10.90
N GLY A 184 -5.56 7.07 10.66
CA GLY A 184 -6.40 7.46 9.53
C GLY A 184 -5.79 7.11 8.19
N LEU A 185 -4.51 7.43 7.98
CA LEU A 185 -3.82 7.13 6.71
C LEU A 185 -3.63 5.62 6.50
N THR A 186 -3.36 4.86 7.57
CA THR A 186 -3.22 3.41 7.47
C THR A 186 -4.54 2.72 7.16
N TRP A 187 -5.65 3.17 7.76
CA TRP A 187 -6.99 2.68 7.44
C TRP A 187 -7.38 3.01 6.01
N GLY A 188 -7.19 4.26 5.56
CA GLY A 188 -7.52 4.67 4.19
C GLY A 188 -6.75 3.89 3.13
N LEU A 189 -5.43 3.73 3.30
CA LEU A 189 -4.59 2.99 2.35
C LEU A 189 -4.76 1.46 2.43
N ARG A 190 -5.39 0.93 3.48
CA ARG A 190 -5.70 -0.50 3.58
C ARG A 190 -6.77 -0.90 2.57
N ALA A 191 -7.76 -0.05 2.31
CA ALA A 191 -8.79 -0.30 1.29
C ALA A 191 -8.17 -0.42 -0.11
N LEU A 192 -7.21 0.46 -0.45
CA LEU A 192 -6.53 0.40 -1.74
C LEU A 192 -5.67 -0.87 -1.90
N ARG A 193 -5.03 -1.32 -0.82
CA ARG A 193 -4.29 -2.60 -0.82
C ARG A 193 -5.23 -3.80 -0.98
N ARG A 194 -6.40 -3.79 -0.36
CA ARG A 194 -7.42 -4.84 -0.57
C ARG A 194 -7.88 -4.88 -2.03
N LEU A 195 -8.15 -3.72 -2.64
CA LEU A 195 -8.49 -3.65 -4.07
C LEU A 195 -7.38 -4.24 -4.95
N SER A 196 -6.12 -3.90 -4.68
CA SER A 196 -4.97 -4.49 -5.40
C SER A 196 -4.93 -6.01 -5.23
N GLN A 197 -5.10 -6.51 -4.01
CA GLN A 197 -5.14 -7.95 -3.74
C GLN A 197 -6.31 -8.65 -4.44
N GLU A 198 -7.49 -8.03 -4.47
CA GLU A 198 -8.65 -8.57 -5.21
C GLU A 198 -8.39 -8.57 -6.72
N LEU A 199 -7.69 -7.57 -7.25
CA LEU A 199 -7.26 -7.56 -8.66
C LEU A 199 -6.24 -8.67 -8.93
N ASP A 200 -5.24 -8.84 -8.09
CA ASP A 200 -4.25 -9.93 -8.21
C ASP A 200 -4.94 -11.31 -8.13
N GLN A 201 -5.99 -11.44 -7.30
CA GLN A 201 -6.81 -12.66 -7.22
C GLN A 201 -7.62 -12.92 -8.49
N ILE A 202 -8.22 -11.88 -9.08
CA ILE A 202 -8.93 -11.98 -10.36
C ILE A 202 -7.94 -12.31 -11.48
N GLU A 203 -6.75 -11.71 -11.43
CA GLU A 203 -5.64 -12.03 -12.32
C GLU A 203 -5.34 -13.53 -12.19
N SER A 204 -5.08 -14.02 -10.98
CA SER A 204 -4.81 -15.44 -10.72
C SER A 204 -5.98 -16.41 -10.95
N GLY A 205 -7.18 -15.94 -11.30
CA GLY A 205 -8.37 -16.77 -11.50
C GLY A 205 -9.02 -17.32 -10.24
N GLU A 206 -8.50 -17.01 -9.05
CA GLU A 206 -9.10 -17.37 -7.76
C GLU A 206 -10.45 -16.67 -7.53
N ARG A 207 -10.70 -15.57 -8.24
CA ARG A 207 -11.87 -14.73 -8.05
C ARG A 207 -12.46 -14.23 -9.37
N GLU A 208 -13.79 -14.18 -9.43
CA GLU A 208 -14.47 -13.73 -10.65
C GLU A 208 -14.76 -12.22 -10.70
N SER A 209 -14.86 -11.52 -9.57
CA SER A 209 -15.23 -10.10 -9.57
C SER A 209 -14.73 -9.37 -8.33
N LEU A 210 -14.56 -8.05 -8.44
CA LEU A 210 -14.21 -7.19 -7.31
C LEU A 210 -15.39 -7.11 -6.34
N SER A 211 -15.09 -7.05 -5.04
CA SER A 211 -16.08 -6.90 -3.97
C SER A 211 -16.84 -5.58 -4.09
N GLU A 212 -18.06 -5.52 -3.56
CA GLU A 212 -18.80 -4.26 -3.37
C GLU A 212 -18.47 -3.59 -2.02
N GLN A 213 -17.69 -4.25 -1.16
CA GLN A 213 -17.35 -3.78 0.18
C GLN A 213 -16.16 -2.80 0.17
N HIS A 214 -16.25 -1.76 -0.65
CA HIS A 214 -15.24 -0.70 -0.75
C HIS A 214 -15.82 0.66 -0.35
N PRO A 215 -14.98 1.61 0.10
CA PRO A 215 -15.39 2.99 0.33
C PRO A 215 -16.11 3.59 -0.88
N ARG A 216 -17.02 4.54 -0.64
CA ARG A 216 -17.86 5.14 -1.70
C ARG A 216 -17.04 5.75 -2.84
N GLU A 217 -15.84 6.23 -2.53
CA GLU A 217 -14.87 6.79 -3.46
C GLU A 217 -14.38 5.75 -4.47
N LEU A 218 -14.31 4.47 -4.08
CA LEU A 218 -13.84 3.37 -4.92
C LEU A 218 -14.98 2.61 -5.63
N LEU A 219 -16.23 2.71 -5.15
CA LEU A 219 -17.37 1.98 -5.73
C LEU A 219 -17.57 2.23 -7.23
N ARG A 220 -17.35 3.47 -7.69
CA ARG A 220 -17.46 3.79 -9.13
C ARG A 220 -16.36 3.11 -9.95
N LEU A 221 -15.16 3.02 -9.39
CA LEU A 221 -14.00 2.39 -10.03
C LEU A 221 -14.18 0.87 -10.08
N THR A 222 -14.53 0.24 -8.95
CA THR A 222 -14.80 -1.20 -8.87
C THR A 222 -15.93 -1.61 -9.82
N GLY A 223 -17.02 -0.85 -9.87
CA GLY A 223 -18.12 -1.10 -10.80
C GLY A 223 -17.72 -0.96 -12.27
N SER A 224 -16.83 -0.03 -12.60
CA SER A 224 -16.32 0.13 -13.98
C SER A 224 -15.38 -1.02 -14.37
N LEU A 225 -14.51 -1.46 -13.45
CA LEU A 225 -13.64 -2.60 -13.65
C LEU A 225 -14.43 -3.91 -13.79
N ASN A 226 -15.43 -4.13 -12.94
CA ASN A 226 -16.32 -5.29 -13.06
C ASN A 226 -17.06 -5.32 -14.41
N ARG A 227 -17.53 -4.18 -14.92
CA ARG A 227 -18.13 -4.12 -16.27
C ARG A 227 -17.12 -4.46 -17.38
N LEU A 228 -15.89 -3.99 -17.26
CA LEU A 228 -14.83 -4.32 -18.22
C LEU A 228 -14.51 -5.82 -18.19
N LEU A 229 -14.34 -6.40 -17.00
CA LEU A 229 -14.09 -7.84 -16.82
C LEU A 229 -15.23 -8.67 -17.41
N GLN A 230 -16.48 -8.27 -17.17
CA GLN A 230 -17.65 -8.93 -17.72
C GLN A 230 -17.69 -8.85 -19.26
N SER A 231 -17.45 -7.66 -19.82
CA SER A 231 -17.39 -7.48 -21.28
C SER A 231 -16.30 -8.33 -21.93
N GLU A 232 -15.15 -8.47 -21.27
CA GLU A 232 -14.02 -9.26 -21.75
C GLU A 232 -14.39 -10.75 -21.81
N ARG A 233 -15.03 -11.27 -20.75
CA ARG A 233 -15.54 -12.66 -20.70
C ARG A 233 -16.57 -12.93 -21.77
N GLU A 234 -17.54 -12.03 -21.94
CA GLU A 234 -18.56 -12.16 -22.99
C GLU A 234 -17.97 -12.10 -24.40
N GLN A 235 -16.90 -11.33 -24.61
CA GLN A 235 -16.19 -11.30 -25.88
C GLN A 235 -15.41 -12.61 -26.11
N ARG A 236 -14.74 -13.17 -25.09
CA ARG A 236 -14.08 -14.47 -25.18
C ARG A 236 -15.05 -15.61 -25.47
N ALA A 237 -16.20 -15.64 -24.78
CA ALA A 237 -17.24 -16.64 -25.00
C ALA A 237 -17.75 -16.59 -26.45
N ARG A 238 -18.14 -15.41 -26.93
CA ARG A 238 -18.59 -15.23 -28.33
C ARG A 238 -17.52 -15.59 -29.35
N TYR A 239 -16.25 -15.29 -29.08
CA TYR A 239 -15.15 -15.68 -29.96
C TYR A 239 -15.00 -17.20 -30.05
N ARG A 240 -15.15 -17.93 -28.93
CA ARG A 240 -15.15 -19.40 -28.90
C ARG A 240 -16.35 -19.97 -29.68
N ASP A 241 -17.56 -19.50 -29.38
CA ASP A 241 -18.78 -19.98 -30.05
C ASP A 241 -18.69 -19.77 -31.58
N SER A 242 -18.20 -18.60 -32.01
CA SER A 242 -18.03 -18.28 -33.44
C SER A 242 -17.02 -19.19 -34.12
N LEU A 243 -15.97 -19.62 -33.41
CA LEU A 243 -14.97 -20.53 -33.95
C LEU A 243 -15.52 -21.95 -34.03
N ASP A 244 -16.26 -22.41 -33.03
CA ASP A 244 -16.93 -23.72 -33.07
C ASP A 244 -17.94 -23.81 -34.22
N ASP A 245 -18.70 -22.73 -34.47
CA ASP A 245 -19.60 -22.64 -35.63
C ASP A 245 -18.83 -22.68 -36.96
N LEU A 246 -17.72 -21.93 -37.06
CA LEU A 246 -16.83 -21.97 -38.22
C LEU A 246 -16.26 -23.37 -38.45
N ALA A 247 -15.85 -24.07 -37.39
CA ALA A 247 -15.37 -25.45 -37.46
C ALA A 247 -16.38 -26.37 -38.13
N HIS A 248 -17.62 -26.30 -37.65
CA HIS A 248 -18.69 -27.16 -38.10
C HIS A 248 -19.01 -26.88 -39.57
N SER A 249 -19.06 -25.59 -39.94
CA SER A 249 -19.28 -25.15 -41.32
C SER A 249 -18.20 -25.60 -42.29
N LEU A 250 -16.94 -25.78 -41.84
CA LEU A 250 -15.82 -26.22 -42.68
C LEU A 250 -15.64 -27.76 -42.70
N LYS A 251 -15.93 -28.46 -41.60
CA LYS A 251 -15.86 -29.93 -41.54
C LYS A 251 -16.83 -30.60 -42.53
N THR A 252 -18.02 -30.04 -42.67
CA THR A 252 -19.08 -30.58 -43.54
C THR A 252 -18.66 -30.63 -45.03
N PRO A 253 -18.21 -29.54 -45.67
CA PRO A 253 -17.73 -29.60 -47.05
C PRO A 253 -16.43 -30.41 -47.20
N LEU A 254 -15.55 -30.43 -46.19
CA LEU A 254 -14.35 -31.28 -46.22
C LEU A 254 -14.69 -32.78 -46.20
N ALA A 255 -15.70 -33.19 -45.42
CA ALA A 255 -16.20 -34.57 -45.42
C ALA A 255 -16.77 -34.99 -46.79
N VAL A 256 -17.48 -34.08 -47.47
CA VAL A 256 -17.97 -34.31 -48.84
C VAL A 256 -16.80 -34.48 -49.81
N LEU A 257 -15.81 -33.59 -49.77
CA LEU A 257 -14.60 -33.70 -50.59
C LEU A 257 -13.83 -35.00 -50.32
N GLN A 258 -13.78 -35.44 -49.06
CA GLN A 258 -13.15 -36.69 -48.67
C GLN A 258 -13.86 -37.90 -49.29
N GLY A 259 -15.20 -37.95 -49.23
CA GLY A 259 -15.99 -39.03 -49.86
C GLY A 259 -15.85 -39.06 -51.39
N VAL A 260 -15.77 -37.91 -52.05
CA VAL A 260 -15.51 -37.82 -53.51
C VAL A 260 -14.11 -38.33 -53.83
N SER A 261 -13.11 -37.94 -53.03
CA SER A 261 -11.72 -38.40 -53.17
C SER A 261 -11.59 -39.93 -53.01
N GLU A 262 -12.26 -40.50 -52.00
CA GLU A 262 -12.27 -41.95 -51.76
C GLU A 262 -12.94 -42.72 -52.91
N SER A 263 -14.01 -42.17 -53.48
CA SER A 263 -14.67 -42.74 -54.67
C SER A 263 -13.76 -42.70 -55.90
N MET A 264 -12.99 -41.62 -56.10
CA MET A 264 -11.99 -41.53 -57.16
C MET A 264 -10.84 -42.52 -56.96
N ALA A 265 -10.42 -42.77 -55.72
CA ALA A 265 -9.33 -43.71 -55.40
C ALA A 265 -9.66 -45.17 -55.77
N GLN A 266 -10.94 -45.52 -55.91
CA GLN A 266 -11.38 -46.84 -56.38
C GLN A 266 -11.16 -47.05 -57.90
N ARG A 267 -10.91 -45.98 -58.66
CA ARG A 267 -10.65 -46.05 -60.11
C ARG A 267 -9.13 -46.09 -60.36
N PRO A 268 -8.59 -47.14 -61.02
CA PRO A 268 -7.15 -47.29 -61.22
C PRO A 268 -6.48 -46.12 -61.95
N ARG A 269 -7.22 -45.42 -62.81
CA ARG A 269 -6.72 -44.32 -63.65
C ARG A 269 -6.55 -42.99 -62.89
N ASP A 270 -7.28 -42.81 -61.80
CA ASP A 270 -7.38 -41.54 -61.07
C ASP A 270 -6.71 -41.62 -59.69
N ARG A 271 -6.04 -42.74 -59.38
CA ARG A 271 -5.52 -43.09 -58.06
C ARG A 271 -4.50 -42.07 -57.53
N ASP A 272 -3.61 -41.58 -58.39
CA ASP A 272 -2.60 -40.57 -58.02
C ASP A 272 -3.24 -39.21 -57.73
N GLN A 273 -4.28 -38.83 -58.49
CA GLN A 273 -5.02 -37.58 -58.29
C GLN A 273 -5.87 -37.62 -57.02
N ALA A 274 -6.51 -38.75 -56.76
CA ALA A 274 -7.24 -39.00 -55.52
C ALA A 274 -6.31 -38.92 -54.30
N TRP A 275 -5.10 -39.48 -54.39
CA TRP A 275 -4.12 -39.40 -53.31
C TRP A 275 -3.68 -37.95 -53.01
N VAL A 276 -3.41 -37.15 -54.03
CA VAL A 276 -3.08 -35.72 -53.86
C VAL A 276 -4.23 -34.95 -53.21
N LEU A 277 -5.47 -35.17 -53.65
CA LEU A 277 -6.65 -34.50 -53.12
C LEU A 277 -6.92 -34.87 -51.66
N GLN A 278 -6.85 -36.17 -51.33
CA GLN A 278 -6.98 -36.68 -49.97
C GLN A 278 -5.93 -36.08 -49.04
N THR A 279 -4.69 -35.95 -49.52
CA THR A 279 -3.60 -35.30 -48.77
C THR A 279 -3.88 -33.81 -48.50
N GLN A 280 -4.49 -33.08 -49.44
CA GLN A 280 -4.86 -31.67 -49.22
C GLN A 280 -6.06 -31.52 -48.26
N ILE A 281 -7.06 -32.38 -48.37
CA ILE A 281 -8.23 -32.40 -47.47
C ILE A 281 -7.78 -32.67 -46.04
N GLU A 282 -6.88 -33.63 -45.86
CA GLU A 282 -6.34 -33.96 -44.55
C GLU A 282 -5.54 -32.80 -43.96
N ARG A 283 -4.72 -32.10 -44.76
CA ARG A 283 -4.04 -30.86 -44.33
C ARG A 283 -5.01 -29.75 -43.91
N MET A 284 -6.13 -29.59 -44.61
CA MET A 284 -7.14 -28.58 -44.24
C MET A 284 -7.84 -28.95 -42.93
N ASN A 285 -8.23 -30.21 -42.75
CA ASN A 285 -8.80 -30.71 -41.49
C ASN A 285 -7.82 -30.53 -40.32
N GLN A 286 -6.52 -30.76 -40.56
CA GLN A 286 -5.46 -30.52 -39.58
C GLN A 286 -5.39 -29.04 -39.19
N GLN A 287 -5.35 -28.13 -40.17
CA GLN A 287 -5.28 -26.69 -39.91
C GLN A 287 -6.51 -26.18 -39.15
N ILE A 288 -7.71 -26.64 -39.49
CA ILE A 288 -8.95 -26.23 -38.82
C ILE A 288 -8.96 -26.74 -37.37
N SER A 289 -8.71 -28.03 -37.17
CA SER A 289 -8.67 -28.62 -35.83
C SER A 289 -7.64 -27.92 -34.95
N TYR A 290 -6.47 -27.63 -35.52
CA TYR A 290 -5.41 -26.88 -34.86
C TYR A 290 -5.83 -25.44 -34.48
N GLN A 291 -6.47 -24.67 -35.37
CA GLN A 291 -6.88 -23.31 -35.04
C GLN A 291 -7.97 -23.25 -33.97
N LEU A 292 -8.88 -24.22 -33.97
CA LEU A 292 -9.94 -24.34 -32.96
C LEU A 292 -9.36 -24.67 -31.59
N GLN A 293 -8.48 -25.66 -31.58
CA GLN A 293 -7.80 -26.07 -30.38
C GLN A 293 -6.89 -24.95 -29.83
N ARG A 294 -6.22 -24.20 -30.71
CA ARG A 294 -5.44 -23.03 -30.31
C ARG A 294 -6.31 -21.90 -29.75
N ALA A 295 -7.56 -21.77 -30.21
CA ALA A 295 -8.49 -20.81 -29.66
C ALA A 295 -9.09 -21.24 -28.31
N SER A 296 -9.23 -22.55 -28.07
CA SER A 296 -9.63 -23.10 -26.78
C SER A 296 -8.50 -23.10 -25.75
N LEU A 297 -7.25 -23.30 -26.20
CA LEU A 297 -6.03 -23.31 -25.39
C LEU A 297 -5.43 -21.91 -25.16
N ARG A 298 -5.97 -20.87 -25.79
CA ARG A 298 -5.44 -19.50 -25.67
C ARG A 298 -5.59 -19.03 -24.22
N LYS A 299 -4.46 -19.00 -23.51
CA LYS A 299 -4.19 -18.36 -22.21
C LYS A 299 -5.46 -17.81 -21.55
N SER A 300 -6.06 -18.58 -20.65
CA SER A 300 -6.73 -17.97 -19.50
C SER A 300 -5.61 -17.31 -18.70
N GLY A 301 -5.29 -16.06 -19.08
CA GLY A 301 -3.92 -15.53 -19.16
C GLY A 301 -3.00 -15.59 -17.94
N LEU A 302 -3.46 -16.03 -16.77
CA LEU A 302 -2.90 -15.61 -15.50
C LEU A 302 -3.08 -16.62 -14.34
N VAL A 303 -3.62 -17.81 -14.58
CA VAL A 303 -3.86 -18.80 -13.52
C VAL A 303 -2.70 -19.79 -13.43
N ARG A 304 -2.04 -19.86 -12.25
CA ARG A 304 -1.15 -20.99 -11.90
C ARG A 304 -2.03 -22.18 -11.51
N HIS A 305 -2.64 -22.84 -12.51
CA HIS A 305 -3.35 -24.10 -12.26
C HIS A 305 -2.35 -25.17 -11.86
N GLN A 306 -2.61 -25.88 -10.77
CA GLN A 306 -1.89 -27.07 -10.37
C GLN A 306 -2.84 -28.25 -10.39
N VAL A 307 -2.49 -29.28 -11.17
CA VAL A 307 -3.31 -30.48 -11.33
C VAL A 307 -2.57 -31.68 -10.79
N GLU A 308 -3.25 -32.49 -9.99
CA GLU A 308 -2.74 -33.80 -9.55
C GLU A 308 -2.54 -34.71 -10.77
N LEU A 309 -1.31 -35.18 -10.99
CA LEU A 309 -0.97 -35.94 -12.19
C LEU A 309 -1.61 -37.34 -12.21
N LEU A 310 -1.57 -38.02 -11.07
CA LEU A 310 -1.90 -39.45 -10.97
C LEU A 310 -3.34 -39.80 -11.38
N PRO A 311 -4.39 -39.05 -10.95
CA PRO A 311 -5.76 -39.31 -11.40
C PRO A 311 -5.95 -39.17 -12.90
N VAL A 312 -5.31 -38.15 -13.51
CA VAL A 312 -5.40 -37.86 -14.95
C VAL A 312 -4.74 -38.97 -15.76
N VAL A 313 -3.52 -39.36 -15.37
CA VAL A 313 -2.76 -40.43 -16.02
C VAL A 313 -3.53 -41.76 -15.95
N LYS A 314 -4.05 -42.13 -14.77
CA LYS A 314 -4.83 -43.36 -14.60
C LYS A 314 -6.06 -43.39 -15.51
N SER A 315 -6.84 -42.29 -15.55
CA SER A 315 -8.02 -42.20 -16.41
C SER A 315 -7.70 -42.36 -17.90
N LEU A 316 -6.58 -41.80 -18.36
CA LEU A 316 -6.14 -41.93 -19.75
C LEU A 316 -5.65 -43.35 -20.05
N CYS A 317 -4.84 -43.95 -19.18
CA CYS A 317 -4.37 -45.32 -19.30
C CYS A 317 -5.54 -46.32 -19.32
N ASP A 318 -6.52 -46.18 -18.42
CA ASP A 318 -7.72 -47.04 -18.37
C ASP A 318 -8.53 -46.99 -19.68
N THR A 319 -8.52 -45.84 -20.34
CA THR A 319 -9.20 -45.65 -21.63
C THR A 319 -8.40 -46.29 -22.76
N LEU A 320 -7.08 -46.05 -22.81
CA LEU A 320 -6.20 -46.60 -23.84
C LEU A 320 -6.02 -48.12 -23.73
N GLU A 321 -6.02 -48.69 -22.53
CA GLU A 321 -5.99 -50.14 -22.31
C GLU A 321 -7.23 -50.83 -22.90
N LYS A 322 -8.39 -50.18 -22.90
CA LYS A 322 -9.60 -50.69 -23.58
C LYS A 322 -9.47 -50.64 -25.10
N VAL A 323 -8.86 -49.58 -25.65
CA VAL A 323 -8.67 -49.39 -27.09
C VAL A 323 -7.63 -50.36 -27.65
N TYR A 324 -6.53 -50.58 -26.93
CA TYR A 324 -5.41 -51.43 -27.33
C TYR A 324 -5.38 -52.77 -26.58
N ARG A 325 -6.55 -53.29 -26.20
CA ARG A 325 -6.68 -54.51 -25.37
C ARG A 325 -5.89 -55.70 -25.91
N ASP A 326 -5.81 -55.85 -27.23
CA ASP A 326 -5.15 -56.98 -27.88
C ASP A 326 -3.62 -56.99 -27.69
N LYS A 327 -3.00 -55.84 -27.39
CA LYS A 327 -1.55 -55.74 -27.12
C LYS A 327 -1.15 -56.15 -25.71
N GLN A 328 -2.07 -56.17 -24.75
CA GLN A 328 -1.78 -56.45 -23.32
C GLN A 328 -0.63 -55.59 -22.75
N VAL A 329 -0.69 -54.29 -22.99
CA VAL A 329 0.35 -53.34 -22.54
C VAL A 329 0.38 -53.25 -21.02
N LYS A 330 1.54 -53.45 -20.40
CA LYS A 330 1.77 -53.24 -18.97
C LYS A 330 2.22 -51.80 -18.70
N VAL A 331 1.45 -51.08 -17.89
CA VAL A 331 1.80 -49.71 -17.48
C VAL A 331 2.41 -49.72 -16.09
N SER A 332 3.51 -48.98 -15.91
CA SER A 332 4.13 -48.73 -14.60
C SER A 332 4.14 -47.24 -14.28
N TYR A 333 3.85 -46.91 -13.02
CA TYR A 333 3.80 -45.53 -12.53
C TYR A 333 4.89 -45.31 -11.48
N ASP A 334 5.77 -44.37 -11.72
CA ASP A 334 6.74 -43.85 -10.74
C ASP A 334 6.41 -42.38 -10.45
N ILE A 335 5.27 -42.18 -9.80
CA ILE A 335 4.68 -40.87 -9.52
C ILE A 335 4.36 -40.81 -8.01
N PRO A 336 4.95 -39.87 -7.25
CA PRO A 336 4.60 -39.67 -5.85
C PRO A 336 3.10 -39.32 -5.69
N GLU A 337 2.46 -39.78 -4.61
CA GLU A 337 0.99 -39.65 -4.42
C GLU A 337 0.47 -38.20 -4.45
N LEU A 338 1.28 -37.22 -4.03
CA LEU A 338 0.91 -35.79 -3.95
C LEU A 338 1.63 -34.93 -5.00
N SER A 339 1.74 -35.43 -6.23
CA SER A 339 2.46 -34.76 -7.32
C SER A 339 1.57 -33.83 -8.14
N HIS A 340 1.92 -32.55 -8.16
CA HIS A 340 1.19 -31.51 -8.89
C HIS A 340 2.01 -30.97 -10.05
N VAL A 341 1.34 -30.67 -11.16
CA VAL A 341 1.94 -30.12 -12.38
C VAL A 341 1.34 -28.74 -12.67
N PRO A 342 2.15 -27.72 -13.01
CA PRO A 342 1.69 -26.35 -13.24
C PRO A 342 1.05 -26.16 -14.63
N ILE A 343 -0.08 -26.83 -14.87
CA ILE A 343 -0.80 -26.84 -16.16
C ILE A 343 -2.31 -26.98 -15.93
N GLU A 344 -3.14 -26.41 -16.81
CA GLU A 344 -4.59 -26.61 -16.79
C GLU A 344 -4.98 -28.06 -17.06
N GLN A 345 -6.03 -28.56 -16.39
CA GLN A 345 -6.46 -29.96 -16.51
C GLN A 345 -6.77 -30.37 -17.95
N ASN A 346 -7.45 -29.51 -18.72
CA ASN A 346 -7.78 -29.79 -20.12
C ASN A 346 -6.51 -29.85 -20.99
N ALA A 347 -5.58 -28.93 -20.79
CA ALA A 347 -4.30 -28.92 -21.50
C ALA A 347 -3.45 -30.14 -21.13
N LEU A 348 -3.45 -30.57 -19.86
CA LEU A 348 -2.77 -31.78 -19.41
C LEU A 348 -3.37 -33.05 -20.01
N LEU A 349 -4.70 -33.15 -20.03
CA LEU A 349 -5.43 -34.27 -20.66
C LEU A 349 -5.05 -34.39 -22.14
N GLU A 350 -4.97 -33.27 -22.83
CA GLU A 350 -4.66 -33.25 -24.26
C GLU A 350 -3.18 -33.55 -24.54
N LEU A 351 -2.28 -32.96 -23.75
CA LEU A 351 -0.84 -33.21 -23.83
C LEU A 351 -0.51 -34.68 -23.53
N LEU A 352 -1.01 -35.22 -22.42
CA LEU A 352 -0.76 -36.62 -22.05
C LEU A 352 -1.52 -37.59 -22.94
N GLY A 353 -2.74 -37.25 -23.36
CA GLY A 353 -3.53 -38.09 -24.27
C GLY A 353 -2.76 -38.36 -25.57
N ASN A 354 -2.19 -37.31 -26.17
CA ASN A 354 -1.39 -37.44 -27.40
C ASN A 354 -0.09 -38.22 -27.19
N LEU A 355 0.61 -38.02 -26.08
CA LEU A 355 1.86 -38.76 -25.79
C LEU A 355 1.59 -40.23 -25.48
N LEU A 356 0.58 -40.52 -24.65
CA LEU A 356 0.22 -41.88 -24.27
C LEU A 356 -0.39 -42.65 -25.43
N GLU A 357 -1.22 -42.04 -26.27
CA GLU A 357 -1.72 -42.69 -27.48
C GLU A 357 -0.56 -43.12 -28.40
N ASN A 358 0.44 -42.25 -28.58
CA ASN A 358 1.64 -42.59 -29.35
C ASN A 358 2.43 -43.75 -28.70
N ALA A 359 2.60 -43.73 -27.37
CA ALA A 359 3.28 -44.80 -26.65
C ALA A 359 2.54 -46.14 -26.80
N TYR A 360 1.22 -46.18 -26.60
CA TYR A 360 0.42 -47.41 -26.78
C TYR A 360 0.45 -47.93 -28.23
N ARG A 361 0.40 -47.01 -29.21
CA ARG A 361 0.46 -47.38 -30.62
C ARG A 361 1.79 -48.02 -30.99
N LEU A 362 2.92 -47.52 -30.49
CA LEU A 362 4.27 -47.90 -30.93
C LEU A 362 4.99 -48.90 -30.01
N CYS A 363 4.60 -49.01 -28.74
CA CYS A 363 5.21 -49.96 -27.79
C CYS A 363 5.04 -51.41 -28.24
N LEU A 364 5.91 -52.29 -27.76
CA LEU A 364 5.74 -53.73 -27.86
C LEU A 364 4.77 -54.22 -26.79
N CYS A 365 5.08 -53.95 -25.51
CA CYS A 365 4.26 -54.40 -24.39
C CYS A 365 4.39 -53.57 -23.10
N GLN A 366 5.23 -52.53 -23.04
CA GLN A 366 5.47 -51.77 -21.82
C GLN A 366 5.45 -50.26 -22.02
N VAL A 367 4.83 -49.56 -21.07
CA VAL A 367 4.86 -48.12 -20.94
C VAL A 367 5.20 -47.75 -19.49
N ARG A 368 6.11 -46.80 -19.28
CA ARG A 368 6.41 -46.24 -17.95
C ARG A 368 6.14 -44.75 -17.94
N ILE A 369 5.52 -44.29 -16.86
CA ILE A 369 5.22 -42.89 -16.64
C ILE A 369 5.82 -42.50 -15.30
N SER A 370 6.72 -41.51 -15.30
CA SER A 370 7.37 -41.03 -14.09
C SER A 370 7.22 -39.52 -13.93
N LEU A 371 7.28 -39.07 -12.68
CA LEU A 371 7.39 -37.66 -12.34
C LEU A 371 8.53 -37.44 -11.36
N HIS A 372 9.42 -36.50 -11.70
CA HIS A 372 10.51 -36.07 -10.84
C HIS A 372 10.37 -34.57 -10.56
N GLN A 373 10.45 -34.20 -9.30
CA GLN A 373 10.39 -32.80 -8.87
C GLN A 373 11.70 -32.42 -8.19
N ASN A 374 12.32 -31.32 -8.63
CA ASN A 374 13.57 -30.81 -8.08
C ASN A 374 13.53 -29.28 -7.93
N ALA A 375 14.64 -28.67 -7.51
CA ALA A 375 14.74 -27.22 -7.34
C ALA A 375 14.61 -26.42 -8.66
N HIS A 376 14.76 -27.09 -9.81
CA HIS A 376 14.70 -26.49 -11.14
C HIS A 376 13.32 -26.60 -11.80
N GLY A 377 12.42 -27.44 -11.26
CA GLY A 377 11.10 -27.63 -11.84
C GLY A 377 10.47 -29.00 -11.57
N VAL A 378 9.47 -29.32 -12.40
CA VAL A 378 8.79 -30.62 -12.47
C VAL A 378 9.07 -31.22 -13.84
N GLU A 379 9.58 -32.46 -13.87
CA GLU A 379 9.78 -33.24 -15.09
C GLU A 379 8.78 -34.40 -15.12
N ILE A 380 8.01 -34.51 -16.20
CA ILE A 380 7.17 -35.66 -16.52
C ILE A 380 7.87 -36.45 -17.62
N CYS A 381 8.01 -37.76 -17.44
CA CYS A 381 8.57 -38.63 -18.47
C CYS A 381 7.57 -39.74 -18.87
N VAL A 382 7.41 -39.95 -20.18
CA VAL A 382 6.66 -41.05 -20.77
C VAL A 382 7.62 -41.89 -21.60
N GLU A 383 7.85 -43.13 -21.18
CA GLU A 383 8.76 -44.10 -21.79
C GLU A 383 7.99 -45.28 -22.40
N ASP A 384 8.45 -45.80 -23.54
CA ASP A 384 7.95 -47.04 -24.16
C ASP A 384 9.09 -48.02 -24.53
N ASP A 385 8.72 -49.28 -24.81
CA ASP A 385 9.60 -50.37 -25.28
C ASP A 385 9.52 -50.61 -26.81
N GLY A 386 9.07 -49.61 -27.57
CA GLY A 386 8.94 -49.68 -29.02
C GLY A 386 10.26 -49.53 -29.80
N PRO A 387 10.23 -49.25 -31.12
CA PRO A 387 11.42 -49.13 -31.96
C PRO A 387 12.27 -47.88 -31.70
N GLY A 388 11.81 -46.96 -30.83
CA GLY A 388 12.48 -45.69 -30.54
C GLY A 388 12.47 -44.70 -31.71
N VAL A 389 13.26 -43.64 -31.58
CA VAL A 389 13.44 -42.63 -32.64
C VAL A 389 14.92 -42.40 -32.93
N PRO A 390 15.37 -42.58 -34.19
CA PRO A 390 16.75 -42.33 -34.59
C PRO A 390 17.20 -40.90 -34.23
N PRO A 391 18.44 -40.70 -33.71
CA PRO A 391 18.90 -39.39 -33.24
C PRO A 391 18.82 -38.26 -34.29
N ASP A 392 19.08 -38.59 -35.56
CA ASP A 392 19.00 -37.70 -36.72
C ASP A 392 17.56 -37.24 -37.03
N GLN A 393 16.57 -37.95 -36.51
CA GLN A 393 15.16 -37.72 -36.77
C GLN A 393 14.44 -37.05 -35.59
N ARG A 394 14.98 -37.13 -34.36
CA ARG A 394 14.35 -36.58 -33.14
C ARG A 394 13.99 -35.09 -33.26
N ALA A 395 14.96 -34.28 -33.72
CA ALA A 395 14.75 -32.85 -33.91
C ALA A 395 13.68 -32.55 -34.98
N ARG A 396 13.50 -33.45 -35.96
CA ARG A 396 12.54 -33.29 -37.07
C ARG A 396 11.12 -33.69 -36.67
N ILE A 397 10.92 -34.75 -35.88
CA ILE A 397 9.56 -35.08 -35.38
C ILE A 397 9.04 -33.96 -34.48
N LEU A 398 9.93 -33.32 -33.70
CA LEU A 398 9.60 -32.18 -32.86
C LEU A 398 9.38 -30.88 -33.67
N GLN A 399 9.59 -30.88 -34.99
CA GLN A 399 9.26 -29.76 -35.89
C GLN A 399 7.82 -29.88 -36.43
N ARG A 400 7.21 -28.73 -36.72
CA ARG A 400 5.79 -28.63 -37.10
C ARG A 400 5.51 -29.41 -38.39
N GLY A 401 4.67 -30.44 -38.29
CA GLY A 401 4.03 -31.11 -39.43
C GLY A 401 4.88 -32.11 -40.20
N GLU A 402 6.06 -32.54 -39.71
CA GLU A 402 6.85 -33.60 -40.34
C GLU A 402 6.47 -35.00 -39.80
N ARG A 403 6.20 -35.94 -40.71
CA ARG A 403 5.99 -37.38 -40.42
C ARG A 403 7.24 -38.17 -40.78
N LEU A 404 7.62 -39.14 -39.95
CA LEU A 404 8.63 -40.15 -40.32
C LEU A 404 8.05 -41.30 -41.13
N ASP A 405 6.84 -41.73 -40.80
CA ASP A 405 6.22 -42.90 -41.44
C ASP A 405 5.12 -42.50 -42.42
N ARG A 406 5.34 -42.80 -43.70
CA ARG A 406 4.32 -42.69 -44.76
C ARG A 406 3.38 -43.91 -44.85
N GLN A 407 3.66 -45.00 -44.12
CA GLN A 407 2.97 -46.29 -44.30
C GLN A 407 1.89 -46.62 -43.26
N HIS A 408 1.85 -45.96 -42.09
CA HIS A 408 0.83 -46.23 -41.07
C HIS A 408 -0.18 -45.06 -40.95
N ALA A 409 -1.47 -45.41 -40.80
CA ALA A 409 -2.57 -44.46 -40.63
C ALA A 409 -2.57 -43.91 -39.19
N GLY A 410 -2.16 -42.65 -39.03
CA GLY A 410 -2.19 -41.90 -37.78
C GLY A 410 -2.14 -40.41 -38.10
N GLN A 411 -2.92 -39.60 -37.36
CA GLN A 411 -3.29 -38.25 -37.77
C GLN A 411 -2.13 -37.22 -37.80
N GLY A 412 -0.95 -37.52 -37.23
CA GLY A 412 0.24 -36.65 -37.28
C GLY A 412 0.11 -35.30 -36.56
N ILE A 413 -1.03 -35.03 -35.94
CA ILE A 413 -1.37 -33.79 -35.23
C ILE A 413 -0.82 -33.80 -33.80
N GLY A 414 -0.76 -34.98 -33.18
CA GLY A 414 -0.61 -35.07 -31.73
C GLY A 414 0.65 -34.44 -31.16
N LEU A 415 1.80 -34.59 -31.83
CA LEU A 415 3.04 -34.00 -31.31
C LEU A 415 3.14 -32.48 -31.59
N ALA A 416 2.50 -31.98 -32.65
CA ALA A 416 2.41 -30.55 -32.90
C ALA A 416 1.55 -29.85 -31.85
N VAL A 417 0.46 -30.51 -31.44
CA VAL A 417 -0.39 -30.08 -30.31
C VAL A 417 0.38 -30.06 -29.00
N VAL A 418 1.09 -31.15 -28.69
CA VAL A 418 1.93 -31.24 -27.47
C VAL A 418 2.93 -30.09 -27.44
N LYS A 419 3.60 -29.80 -28.57
CA LYS A 419 4.55 -28.70 -28.66
C LYS A 419 3.91 -27.34 -28.40
N ASP A 420 2.76 -27.06 -28.99
CA ASP A 420 2.05 -25.80 -28.81
C ASP A 420 1.58 -25.61 -27.35
N ILE A 421 1.13 -26.69 -26.70
CA ILE A 421 0.82 -26.69 -25.27
C ILE A 421 2.10 -26.38 -24.49
N ILE A 422 3.19 -27.11 -24.72
CA ILE A 422 4.47 -26.91 -24.02
C ILE A 422 5.02 -25.49 -24.17
N GLU A 423 4.97 -24.93 -25.38
CA GLU A 423 5.35 -23.52 -25.65
C GLU A 423 4.46 -22.53 -24.89
N SER A 424 3.17 -22.82 -24.72
CA SER A 424 2.24 -21.93 -23.99
C SER A 424 2.46 -21.90 -22.47
N TYR A 425 3.11 -22.92 -21.91
CA TYR A 425 3.44 -23.06 -20.48
C TYR A 425 4.91 -22.79 -20.16
N ASP A 426 5.68 -22.23 -21.11
CA ASP A 426 7.14 -22.02 -21.00
C ASP A 426 7.90 -23.31 -20.60
N ALA A 427 7.33 -24.48 -20.94
CA ALA A 427 7.90 -25.78 -20.67
C ALA A 427 8.82 -26.20 -21.84
N GLN A 428 9.60 -27.26 -21.61
CA GLN A 428 10.49 -27.82 -22.62
C GLN A 428 10.16 -29.28 -22.88
N LEU A 429 10.07 -29.66 -24.16
CA LEU A 429 9.96 -31.05 -24.60
C LEU A 429 11.31 -31.55 -25.10
N THR A 430 11.76 -32.67 -24.57
CA THR A 430 12.93 -33.40 -25.07
C THR A 430 12.55 -34.84 -25.36
N LEU A 431 13.31 -35.47 -26.27
CA LEU A 431 13.09 -36.83 -26.73
C LEU A 431 14.43 -37.57 -26.68
N ASP A 432 14.48 -38.64 -25.91
CA ASP A 432 15.66 -39.47 -25.69
C ASP A 432 15.34 -40.96 -25.89
N ASP A 433 16.37 -41.80 -25.79
CA ASP A 433 16.18 -43.25 -25.72
C ASP A 433 15.65 -43.63 -24.34
N SER A 434 14.68 -44.55 -24.33
CA SER A 434 14.11 -45.12 -23.11
C SER A 434 14.99 -46.22 -22.56
N THR A 435 15.01 -46.34 -21.24
CA THR A 435 15.63 -47.49 -20.56
C THR A 435 14.95 -48.82 -20.87
N LEU A 436 13.71 -48.77 -21.40
CA LEU A 436 12.94 -49.92 -21.89
C LEU A 436 13.32 -50.33 -23.32
N GLY A 437 14.14 -49.54 -24.01
CA GLY A 437 14.61 -49.81 -25.38
C GLY A 437 13.89 -49.03 -26.49
N GLY A 438 12.81 -48.29 -26.17
CA GLY A 438 12.07 -47.45 -27.11
C GLY A 438 12.34 -45.95 -26.94
N ALA A 439 11.29 -45.13 -26.98
CA ALA A 439 11.39 -43.67 -26.87
C ALA A 439 11.05 -43.16 -25.46
N ALA A 440 11.71 -42.06 -25.06
CA ALA A 440 11.45 -41.34 -23.81
C ALA A 440 11.11 -39.87 -24.10
N PHE A 441 9.85 -39.49 -23.92
CA PHE A 441 9.41 -38.09 -24.01
C PHE A 441 9.50 -37.46 -22.62
N ARG A 442 10.29 -36.39 -22.47
CA ARG A 442 10.48 -35.65 -21.22
C ARG A 442 9.95 -34.23 -21.34
N ILE A 443 9.04 -33.87 -20.45
CA ILE A 443 8.44 -32.55 -20.37
C ILE A 443 8.91 -31.88 -19.09
N HIS A 444 9.67 -30.80 -19.21
CA HIS A 444 10.19 -30.05 -18.08
C HIS A 444 9.45 -28.72 -17.93
N PHE A 445 8.76 -28.55 -16.80
CA PHE A 445 8.14 -27.30 -16.37
C PHE A 445 9.10 -26.57 -15.42
N PRO A 446 9.58 -25.36 -15.73
CA PRO A 446 10.53 -24.65 -14.88
C PRO A 446 9.92 -24.28 -13.53
N ALA A 447 10.76 -24.20 -12.49
CA ALA A 447 10.34 -23.73 -11.17
C ALA A 447 9.76 -22.32 -11.25
N ALA A 448 8.63 -22.11 -10.58
CA ALA A 448 8.01 -20.81 -10.43
C ALA A 448 8.98 -19.84 -9.74
N ASN A 449 9.50 -18.85 -10.48
CA ASN A 449 10.16 -17.69 -9.88
C ASN A 449 9.21 -16.89 -8.97
#